data_AF-A0A2A5H2F2-F1
#
_entry.id   AF-A0A2A5H2F2-F1
#
_cell.length_a   1.000
_cell.length_b   1.000
_cell.length_c   1.000
_cell.angle_alpha   90.00
_cell.angle_beta   90.00
_cell.angle_gamma   90.00
#
_symmetry.space_group_name_H-M   'P 1'
#
loop_
_entity.id
_entity.type
_entity.pdbx_description
1 polymer ?
#
loop_
_entity_poly.entity_id
_entity_poly.type
_entity_poly.pdbx_seq_one_letter_code
_entity_poly.pdbx_strand_id
1 'polypeptide(L)'
;MCNRRSVSSFLFLLFVFCVYGGEAFAVTDRCPRHQIKTELTAKLKKTKKFRASIEQINDYFDNHDRSSGTVLAFVSYGGKSMFIETRYSFGLKNIGHGQYCVMLDGVKSYFYLAPSIVMPKDYSKTSCEYKLILKHEKRHLNALYRYHKKYTGKYAAYQGRIARDVPIFFPVSSEEEAEGIRENIRNYFSAKFHEQIEKSFIELGSIQSKIDSPQEYRGVGMGLDRCAQDDNLVFGARY
;
A
#
# COMPACT_ATOMS: atom_id res chain seq x y z
N MET A 1 -34.23 -35.51 95.64
CA MET A 1 -34.08 -36.66 94.72
C MET A 1 -34.86 -36.36 93.44
N CYS A 2 -34.31 -36.77 92.28
CA CYS A 2 -34.85 -36.69 90.92
C CYS A 2 -34.97 -35.29 90.26
N ASN A 3 -34.62 -35.08 89.00
CA ASN A 3 -33.77 -35.81 88.04
C ASN A 3 -33.46 -34.82 86.90
N ARG A 4 -32.23 -34.86 86.37
CA ARG A 4 -31.84 -34.18 85.12
C ARG A 4 -32.74 -34.64 83.97
N ARG A 5 -33.00 -33.75 82.99
CA ARG A 5 -32.92 -34.11 81.56
C ARG A 5 -32.59 -32.90 80.68
N SER A 6 -31.38 -33.00 80.14
CA SER A 6 -30.87 -32.36 78.93
C SER A 6 -31.68 -32.81 77.70
N VAL A 7 -31.78 -31.97 76.67
CA VAL A 7 -31.65 -32.22 75.20
C VAL A 7 -31.99 -30.87 74.52
N SER A 8 -31.02 -30.02 74.20
CA SER A 8 -30.28 -29.99 72.93
C SER A 8 -31.19 -30.02 71.68
N SER A 9 -31.62 -28.85 71.20
CA SER A 9 -32.11 -28.69 69.83
C SER A 9 -31.37 -27.53 69.20
N PHE A 10 -30.12 -27.83 68.89
CA PHE A 10 -29.26 -27.09 67.96
C PHE A 10 -29.92 -27.16 66.59
N LEU A 11 -30.83 -26.22 66.30
CA LEU A 11 -31.38 -26.01 64.96
C LEU A 11 -30.32 -25.25 64.14
N PHE A 12 -29.18 -25.91 63.89
CA PHE A 12 -28.23 -25.49 62.87
C PHE A 12 -28.90 -25.79 61.54
N LEU A 13 -29.66 -24.80 61.06
CA LEU A 13 -30.14 -24.70 59.69
C LEU A 13 -28.90 -24.74 58.80
N LEU A 14 -28.54 -25.96 58.39
CA LEU A 14 -27.69 -26.28 57.25
C LEU A 14 -28.38 -25.72 56.01
N PHE A 15 -28.28 -24.40 55.83
CA PHE A 15 -28.28 -23.79 54.50
C PHE A 15 -26.99 -24.26 53.83
N VAL A 16 -27.00 -25.53 53.40
CA VAL A 16 -26.19 -25.97 52.28
C VAL A 16 -26.79 -25.25 51.08
N PHE A 17 -26.43 -23.97 50.93
CA PHE A 17 -26.37 -23.40 49.60
C PHE A 17 -25.40 -24.29 48.86
N CYS A 18 -25.94 -25.26 48.12
CA CYS A 18 -25.32 -25.72 46.89
C CYS A 18 -25.23 -24.46 46.02
N VAL A 19 -24.21 -23.64 46.30
CA VAL A 19 -23.59 -22.76 45.34
C VAL A 19 -23.02 -23.75 44.31
N TYR A 20 -23.89 -24.24 43.43
CA TYR A 20 -23.50 -24.60 42.10
C TYR A 20 -22.92 -23.31 41.55
N GLY A 21 -21.62 -23.13 41.76
CA GLY A 21 -20.81 -22.17 41.04
C GLY A 21 -20.88 -22.60 39.59
N GLY A 22 -21.98 -22.25 38.93
CA GLY A 22 -22.00 -22.14 37.50
C GLY A 22 -20.94 -21.09 37.21
N GLU A 23 -19.77 -21.54 36.78
CA GLU A 23 -18.77 -20.67 36.20
C GLU A 23 -19.50 -19.91 35.09
N ALA A 24 -19.83 -18.65 35.37
CA ALA A 24 -20.34 -17.75 34.37
C ALA A 24 -19.17 -17.50 33.43
N PHE A 25 -19.02 -18.39 32.45
CA PHE A 25 -18.15 -18.17 31.31
C PHE A 25 -18.76 -16.98 30.58
N ALA A 26 -18.22 -15.79 30.88
CA ALA A 26 -18.43 -14.63 30.06
C ALA A 26 -17.84 -14.96 28.69
N VAL A 27 -18.67 -15.52 27.81
CA VAL A 27 -18.34 -15.69 26.40
C VAL A 27 -18.00 -14.29 25.92
N THR A 28 -16.72 -14.07 25.65
CA THR A 28 -16.28 -12.76 25.16
C THR A 28 -16.84 -12.62 23.76
N ASP A 29 -17.81 -11.73 23.58
CA ASP A 29 -18.41 -11.43 22.27
C ASP A 29 -17.40 -10.87 21.25
N ARG A 30 -16.11 -10.77 21.58
CA ARG A 30 -15.09 -10.16 20.74
C ARG A 30 -13.79 -10.92 20.81
N CYS A 31 -13.12 -11.01 19.67
CA CYS A 31 -11.78 -11.55 19.62
C CYS A 31 -10.79 -10.65 20.38
N PRO A 32 -9.83 -11.25 21.12
CA PRO A 32 -8.84 -10.49 21.86
C PRO A 32 -7.95 -9.70 20.92
N ARG A 33 -7.59 -8.48 21.30
CA ARG A 33 -6.55 -7.72 20.61
C ARG A 33 -5.19 -8.36 20.84
N HIS A 34 -4.33 -8.30 19.83
CA HIS A 34 -2.94 -8.72 19.92
C HIS A 34 -2.03 -7.79 19.14
N GLN A 35 -0.73 -7.92 19.38
CA GLN A 35 0.27 -7.16 18.65
C GLN A 35 0.51 -7.79 17.28
N ILE A 36 0.25 -7.03 16.22
CA ILE A 36 0.50 -7.43 14.83
C ILE A 36 1.94 -7.07 14.47
N LYS A 37 2.71 -8.04 13.96
CA LYS A 37 4.08 -7.77 13.47
C LYS A 37 4.01 -7.15 12.08
N THR A 38 4.59 -5.96 11.90
CA THR A 38 4.62 -5.29 10.60
C THR A 38 6.03 -5.15 10.07
N GLU A 39 6.25 -5.53 8.83
CA GLU A 39 7.50 -5.33 8.09
C GLU A 39 7.18 -4.68 6.75
N LEU A 40 7.94 -3.66 6.35
CA LEU A 40 7.89 -3.08 5.03
C LEU A 40 9.28 -3.02 4.42
N THR A 41 9.43 -3.57 3.23
CA THR A 41 10.68 -3.55 2.46
C THR A 41 10.51 -2.74 1.18
N ALA A 42 11.41 -1.79 0.94
CA ALA A 42 11.52 -1.12 -0.35
C ALA A 42 12.11 -2.05 -1.41
N LYS A 43 11.50 -2.11 -2.59
CA LYS A 43 11.98 -2.90 -3.74
C LYS A 43 12.03 -2.03 -4.99
N LEU A 44 13.20 -1.98 -5.62
CA LEU A 44 13.40 -1.30 -6.89
C LEU A 44 13.48 -2.35 -8.01
N LYS A 45 12.62 -2.24 -9.02
CA LYS A 45 12.77 -3.00 -10.27
C LYS A 45 13.67 -2.21 -11.22
N LYS A 46 14.37 -2.94 -12.10
CA LYS A 46 15.20 -2.34 -13.15
C LYS A 46 14.34 -1.45 -14.06
N THR A 47 14.83 -0.25 -14.36
CA THR A 47 14.16 0.67 -15.30
C THR A 47 14.03 0.02 -16.67
N LYS A 48 12.80 -0.09 -17.15
CA LYS A 48 12.54 -0.56 -18.53
C LYS A 48 12.67 0.60 -19.49
N LYS A 49 13.24 0.37 -20.67
CA LYS A 49 13.31 1.39 -21.74
C LYS A 49 12.52 0.91 -22.93
N PHE A 50 11.57 1.72 -23.37
CA PHE A 50 10.73 1.47 -24.51
C PHE A 50 11.00 2.51 -25.59
N ARG A 51 10.61 2.18 -26.82
CA ARG A 51 10.59 3.15 -27.92
C ARG A 51 9.23 3.16 -28.57
N ALA A 52 8.68 4.34 -28.83
CA ALA A 52 7.39 4.55 -29.46
C ALA A 52 7.48 5.72 -30.45
N SER A 53 6.62 5.78 -31.46
CA SER A 53 6.55 6.98 -32.32
C SER A 53 5.99 8.15 -31.53
N ILE A 54 6.18 9.37 -32.02
CA ILE A 54 5.64 10.58 -31.37
C ILE A 54 4.11 10.52 -31.28
N GLU A 55 3.43 9.98 -32.29
CA GLU A 55 1.97 9.80 -32.27
C GLU A 55 1.56 8.85 -31.16
N GLN A 56 2.22 7.69 -31.03
CA GLN A 56 1.95 6.73 -29.95
C GLN A 56 2.20 7.32 -28.57
N ILE A 57 3.20 8.20 -28.47
CA ILE A 57 3.51 8.95 -27.26
C ILE A 57 2.38 9.94 -26.95
N ASN A 58 1.95 10.73 -27.92
CA ASN A 58 0.90 11.75 -27.77
C ASN A 58 -0.47 11.11 -27.49
N ASP A 59 -0.85 10.08 -28.24
CA ASP A 59 -2.09 9.31 -28.02
C ASP A 59 -2.13 8.74 -26.59
N TYR A 60 -0.97 8.34 -26.05
CA TYR A 60 -0.88 7.89 -24.68
C TYR A 60 -1.14 9.04 -23.69
N PHE A 61 -0.53 10.21 -23.92
CA PHE A 61 -0.69 11.40 -23.07
C PHE A 61 -2.11 11.95 -23.03
N ASP A 62 -2.86 11.81 -24.11
CA ASP A 62 -4.24 12.34 -24.20
C ASP A 62 -5.27 11.38 -23.62
N ASN A 63 -4.99 10.08 -23.63
CA ASN A 63 -5.89 9.05 -23.11
C ASN A 63 -5.60 8.62 -21.65
N HIS A 64 -4.54 9.13 -21.02
CA HIS A 64 -4.18 8.78 -19.65
C HIS A 64 -4.15 10.00 -18.74
N ASP A 65 -4.62 9.81 -17.51
CA ASP A 65 -4.72 10.87 -16.51
C ASP A 65 -3.34 11.50 -16.22
N ARG A 66 -3.22 12.78 -16.59
CA ARG A 66 -2.03 13.62 -16.40
C ARG A 66 -1.69 13.86 -14.93
N SER A 67 -2.61 13.53 -14.02
CA SER A 67 -2.45 13.66 -12.56
C SER A 67 -1.31 12.82 -11.97
N SER A 68 -0.87 11.77 -12.67
CA SER A 68 0.21 10.89 -12.22
C SER A 68 1.63 11.40 -12.53
N GLY A 69 1.75 12.61 -13.09
CA GLY A 69 3.03 13.13 -13.56
C GLY A 69 3.45 12.37 -14.81
N THR A 70 2.69 12.54 -15.89
CA THR A 70 3.04 11.93 -17.18
C THR A 70 4.31 12.61 -17.69
N VAL A 71 5.41 12.01 -17.29
CA VAL A 71 6.69 12.13 -17.95
C VAL A 71 6.75 10.95 -18.91
N LEU A 72 7.42 11.11 -20.06
CA LEU A 72 7.86 9.98 -20.88
C LEU A 72 8.53 8.87 -20.03
N ALA A 73 9.04 9.18 -18.83
CA ALA A 73 9.53 8.27 -17.79
C ALA A 73 8.51 7.49 -16.93
N PHE A 74 7.21 7.45 -17.24
CA PHE A 74 6.24 6.72 -16.38
C PHE A 74 5.24 5.79 -17.05
N VAL A 75 5.46 5.43 -18.30
CA VAL A 75 4.55 4.52 -18.98
C VAL A 75 5.04 3.08 -18.87
N SER A 76 4.57 2.34 -17.88
CA SER A 76 4.24 0.95 -18.20
C SER A 76 2.99 1.06 -19.06
N TYR A 77 3.06 0.61 -20.32
CA TYR A 77 1.86 0.27 -21.08
C TYR A 77 0.98 -0.58 -20.15
N GLY A 78 -0.08 0.01 -19.58
CA GLY A 78 -0.99 -0.62 -18.61
C GLY A 78 -0.51 -0.89 -17.17
N GLY A 79 0.44 -0.13 -16.56
CA GLY A 79 0.89 -0.46 -15.19
C GLY A 79 1.31 0.69 -14.27
N LYS A 80 1.00 0.57 -12.98
CA LYS A 80 1.39 1.54 -11.92
C LYS A 80 2.90 1.46 -11.69
N SER A 81 3.62 2.58 -11.87
CA SER A 81 5.07 2.69 -11.63
C SER A 81 5.47 2.53 -10.15
N MET A 82 4.48 2.65 -9.26
CA MET A 82 4.61 2.52 -7.83
C MET A 82 3.40 1.73 -7.30
N PHE A 83 3.65 0.69 -6.51
CA PHE A 83 2.59 -0.13 -5.92
C PHE A 83 3.07 -0.83 -4.65
N ILE A 84 2.14 -1.38 -3.88
CA ILE A 84 2.42 -2.16 -2.68
C ILE A 84 1.88 -3.56 -2.87
N GLU A 85 2.74 -4.56 -2.68
CA GLU A 85 2.34 -5.96 -2.52
C GLU A 85 2.34 -6.27 -1.02
N THR A 86 1.26 -6.84 -0.50
CA THR A 86 1.15 -7.20 0.92
C THR A 86 0.91 -8.68 1.06
N ARG A 87 1.64 -9.30 1.98
CA ARG A 87 1.47 -10.69 2.41
C ARG A 87 1.06 -10.71 3.88
N TYR A 88 0.10 -11.57 4.18
CA TYR A 88 -0.51 -11.65 5.50
C TYR A 88 -0.20 -13.02 6.11
N SER A 89 0.05 -13.02 7.41
CA SER A 89 0.10 -14.23 8.23
C SER A 89 -1.13 -14.21 9.14
N PHE A 90 -1.93 -15.26 9.08
CA PHE A 90 -3.12 -15.41 9.91
C PHE A 90 -2.98 -16.64 10.80
N GLY A 91 -3.48 -16.52 12.02
CA GLY A 91 -3.64 -17.60 12.98
C GLY A 91 -5.10 -17.78 13.36
N LEU A 92 -5.43 -18.94 13.90
CA LEU A 92 -6.72 -19.20 14.54
C LEU A 92 -6.49 -19.43 16.03
N LYS A 93 -7.17 -18.65 16.87
CA LYS A 93 -7.16 -18.83 18.31
C LYS A 93 -8.49 -19.44 18.75
N ASN A 94 -8.46 -20.69 19.21
CA ASN A 94 -9.63 -21.32 19.83
C ASN A 94 -9.99 -20.56 21.12
N ILE A 95 -11.25 -20.17 21.26
CA ILE A 95 -11.77 -19.44 22.43
C ILE A 95 -12.78 -20.26 23.26
N GLY A 96 -12.93 -21.56 22.95
CA GLY A 96 -13.90 -22.46 23.55
C GLY A 96 -15.17 -22.62 22.70
N HIS A 97 -16.03 -23.56 23.09
CA HIS A 97 -17.35 -23.79 22.48
C HIS A 97 -17.36 -24.01 20.96
N GLY A 98 -16.26 -24.55 20.40
CA GLY A 98 -16.12 -24.74 18.95
C GLY A 98 -15.94 -23.44 18.16
N GLN A 99 -15.65 -22.33 18.83
CA GLN A 99 -15.43 -21.03 18.21
C GLN A 99 -13.94 -20.67 18.16
N TYR A 100 -13.60 -19.91 17.12
CA TYR A 100 -12.24 -19.49 16.82
C TYR A 100 -12.22 -17.99 16.50
N CYS A 101 -11.10 -17.36 16.83
CA CYS A 101 -10.80 -15.99 16.45
C CYS A 101 -9.73 -15.97 15.37
N VAL A 102 -10.01 -15.26 14.28
CA VAL A 102 -9.02 -15.00 13.22
C VAL A 102 -8.07 -13.92 13.71
N MET A 103 -6.80 -14.30 13.87
CA MET A 103 -5.74 -13.43 14.37
C MET A 103 -4.85 -13.02 13.19
N LEU A 104 -4.67 -11.72 12.96
CA LEU A 104 -3.68 -11.23 11.99
C LEU A 104 -2.28 -11.22 12.65
N ASP A 105 -1.49 -12.27 12.54
CA ASP A 105 -0.20 -12.36 13.23
C ASP A 105 0.86 -11.42 12.63
N GLY A 106 0.81 -11.21 11.31
CA GLY A 106 1.83 -10.45 10.62
C GLY A 106 1.40 -9.88 9.28
N VAL A 107 1.99 -8.73 8.95
CA VAL A 107 1.83 -8.04 7.67
C VAL A 107 3.21 -7.75 7.13
N LYS A 108 3.56 -8.36 6.01
CA LYS A 108 4.80 -8.11 5.28
C LYS A 108 4.47 -7.45 3.95
N SER A 109 4.85 -6.19 3.81
CA SER A 109 4.61 -5.43 2.58
C SER A 109 5.91 -5.13 1.84
N TYR A 110 5.79 -5.03 0.52
CA TYR A 110 6.85 -4.63 -0.38
C TYR A 110 6.41 -3.39 -1.12
N PHE A 111 7.10 -2.28 -0.87
CA PHE A 111 6.86 -1.03 -1.58
C PHE A 111 7.70 -1.04 -2.86
N TYR A 112 7.05 -1.34 -3.98
CA TYR A 112 7.72 -1.47 -5.27
C TYR A 112 7.76 -0.16 -6.02
N LEU A 113 8.90 0.03 -6.68
CA LEU A 113 9.08 1.01 -7.74
C LEU A 113 9.51 0.30 -9.02
N ALA A 114 8.74 0.49 -10.09
CA ALA A 114 8.94 -0.13 -11.38
C ALA A 114 8.97 0.93 -12.49
N PRO A 115 10.03 1.77 -12.55
CA PRO A 115 10.09 2.86 -13.50
C PRO A 115 10.28 2.36 -14.93
N SER A 116 9.85 3.17 -15.88
CA SER A 116 10.10 2.98 -17.30
C SER A 116 10.58 4.28 -17.94
N ILE A 117 11.11 4.24 -19.16
CA ILE A 117 11.38 5.44 -19.97
C ILE A 117 10.94 5.11 -21.39
N VAL A 118 10.03 5.91 -21.93
CA VAL A 118 9.62 5.86 -23.33
C VAL A 118 10.43 6.89 -24.08
N MET A 119 11.20 6.44 -25.07
CA MET A 119 11.97 7.32 -25.95
C MET A 119 11.33 7.35 -27.34
N PRO A 120 11.25 8.50 -28.01
CA PRO A 120 10.82 8.58 -29.41
C PRO A 120 11.65 7.66 -30.32
N LYS A 121 10.99 7.02 -31.30
CA LYS A 121 11.62 6.22 -32.35
C LYS A 121 12.33 7.09 -33.39
N ASP A 122 11.82 8.30 -33.61
CA ASP A 122 12.19 9.19 -34.71
C ASP A 122 13.62 9.73 -34.57
N TYR A 123 14.16 9.75 -33.36
CA TYR A 123 15.54 10.16 -33.11
C TYR A 123 16.48 8.97 -32.97
N SER A 124 17.60 8.96 -33.70
CA SER A 124 18.64 7.95 -33.50
C SER A 124 19.18 8.00 -32.06
N LYS A 125 19.58 6.84 -31.49
CA LYS A 125 20.18 6.80 -30.14
C LYS A 125 21.46 7.62 -30.01
N THR A 126 22.15 7.85 -31.13
CA THR A 126 23.37 8.65 -31.20
C THR A 126 23.10 10.14 -31.39
N SER A 127 21.87 10.51 -31.77
CA SER A 127 21.51 11.89 -32.08
C SER A 127 21.57 12.79 -30.85
N CYS A 128 21.71 14.09 -31.10
CA CYS A 128 21.78 15.12 -30.07
C CYS A 128 20.44 15.21 -29.31
N GLU A 129 19.32 15.14 -30.01
CA GLU A 129 17.95 15.17 -29.47
C GLU A 129 17.69 14.00 -28.54
N TYR A 130 18.03 12.78 -28.96
CA TYR A 130 17.85 11.59 -28.13
C TYR A 130 18.61 11.72 -26.80
N LYS A 131 19.83 12.26 -26.84
CA LYS A 131 20.66 12.47 -25.64
C LYS A 131 20.06 13.54 -24.74
N LEU A 132 19.55 14.64 -25.29
CA LEU A 132 18.88 15.70 -24.54
C LEU A 132 17.61 15.19 -23.86
N ILE A 133 16.73 14.51 -24.59
CA ILE A 133 15.51 13.90 -24.04
C ILE A 133 15.89 12.90 -22.95
N LEU A 134 16.83 11.99 -23.20
CA LEU A 134 17.24 11.01 -22.19
C LEU A 134 17.81 11.67 -20.92
N LYS A 135 18.50 12.82 -21.05
CA LYS A 135 19.00 13.59 -19.91
C LYS A 135 17.85 14.19 -19.10
N HIS A 136 16.83 14.73 -19.77
CA HIS A 136 15.58 15.20 -19.16
C HIS A 136 14.89 14.08 -18.37
N GLU A 137 14.62 12.95 -19.04
CA GLU A 137 13.96 11.78 -18.45
C GLU A 137 14.69 11.21 -17.22
N LYS A 138 16.02 11.25 -17.22
CA LYS A 138 16.83 10.83 -16.07
C LYS A 138 16.59 11.70 -14.83
N ARG A 139 16.25 12.99 -14.98
CA ARG A 139 15.94 13.86 -13.84
C ARG A 139 14.66 13.43 -13.13
N HIS A 140 13.64 13.10 -13.92
CA HIS A 140 12.38 12.55 -13.41
C HIS A 140 12.56 11.22 -12.70
N LEU A 141 13.35 10.33 -13.31
CA LEU A 141 13.72 9.06 -12.68
C LEU A 141 14.44 9.26 -11.33
N ASN A 142 15.36 10.23 -11.26
CA ASN A 142 16.05 10.56 -10.02
C ASN A 142 15.11 11.13 -8.95
N ALA A 143 14.16 11.99 -9.33
CA ALA A 143 13.15 12.52 -8.42
C ALA A 143 12.29 11.39 -7.85
N LEU A 144 11.87 10.45 -8.69
CA LEU A 144 11.13 9.27 -8.28
C LEU A 144 11.91 8.37 -7.30
N TYR A 145 13.19 8.07 -7.58
CA TYR A 145 13.99 7.26 -6.65
C TYR A 145 14.16 7.93 -5.30
N ARG A 146 14.37 9.26 -5.29
CA ARG A 146 14.43 10.03 -4.04
C ARG A 146 13.09 10.00 -3.30
N TYR A 147 11.99 10.12 -4.03
CA TYR A 147 10.65 10.00 -3.46
C TYR A 147 10.46 8.63 -2.81
N HIS A 148 10.67 7.55 -3.55
CA HIS A 148 10.52 6.18 -3.06
C HIS A 148 11.36 5.91 -1.80
N LYS A 149 12.65 6.31 -1.82
CA LYS A 149 13.53 6.20 -0.65
C LYS A 149 13.00 7.00 0.56
N LYS A 150 12.59 8.26 0.35
CA LYS A 150 12.08 9.14 1.42
C LYS A 150 10.76 8.62 2.01
N TYR A 151 9.88 8.07 1.17
CA TYR A 151 8.53 7.68 1.57
C TYR A 151 8.45 6.26 2.13
N THR A 152 9.46 5.41 1.91
CA THR A 152 9.49 4.05 2.48
C THR A 152 9.24 4.02 3.99
N GLY A 153 9.92 4.88 4.76
CA GLY A 153 9.72 4.98 6.21
C GLY A 153 8.31 5.47 6.60
N LYS A 154 7.74 6.40 5.82
CA LYS A 154 6.37 6.89 6.03
C LYS A 154 5.34 5.77 5.78
N TYR A 155 5.55 4.96 4.75
CA TYR A 155 4.70 3.81 4.47
C TYR A 155 4.82 2.73 5.54
N ALA A 156 6.02 2.47 6.05
CA ALA A 156 6.21 1.53 7.17
C ALA A 156 5.45 2.00 8.43
N ALA A 157 5.57 3.29 8.77
CA ALA A 157 4.81 3.87 9.89
C ALA A 157 3.30 3.85 9.65
N TYR A 158 2.85 4.11 8.41
CA TYR A 158 1.45 4.02 8.04
C TYR A 158 0.91 2.59 8.15
N GLN A 159 1.64 1.59 7.66
CA GLN A 159 1.31 0.17 7.82
C GLN A 159 1.15 -0.21 9.30
N GLY A 160 2.07 0.25 10.15
CA GLY A 160 2.00 0.02 11.59
C GLY A 160 0.74 0.66 12.22
N ARG A 161 0.32 1.85 11.75
CA ARG A 161 -0.93 2.48 12.21
C ARG A 161 -2.15 1.68 11.78
N ILE A 162 -2.30 1.43 10.47
CA ILE A 162 -3.48 0.73 9.97
C ILE A 162 -3.59 -0.69 10.52
N ALA A 163 -2.46 -1.35 10.82
CA ALA A 163 -2.45 -2.65 11.50
C ALA A 163 -3.08 -2.56 12.90
N ARG A 164 -2.74 -1.54 13.70
CA ARG A 164 -3.38 -1.35 15.02
C ARG A 164 -4.88 -1.03 14.93
N ASP A 165 -5.27 -0.42 13.82
CA ASP A 165 -6.65 0.02 13.57
C ASP A 165 -7.48 -1.03 12.81
N VAL A 166 -6.95 -2.25 12.61
CA VAL A 166 -7.70 -3.35 12.00
C VAL A 166 -8.98 -3.61 12.81
N PRO A 167 -10.16 -3.73 12.18
CA PRO A 167 -11.40 -4.02 12.88
C PRO A 167 -11.30 -5.30 13.71
N ILE A 168 -11.93 -5.29 14.89
CA ILE A 168 -12.09 -6.50 15.69
C ILE A 168 -13.33 -7.23 15.18
N PHE A 169 -13.17 -8.50 14.85
CA PHE A 169 -14.26 -9.34 14.36
C PHE A 169 -14.84 -10.21 15.49
N PHE A 170 -16.06 -10.69 15.27
CA PHE A 170 -16.68 -11.68 16.13
C PHE A 170 -16.01 -13.05 15.96
N PRO A 171 -16.06 -13.91 16.98
CA PRO A 171 -15.65 -15.30 16.84
C PRO A 171 -16.46 -16.02 15.76
N VAL A 172 -15.83 -16.99 15.11
CA VAL A 172 -16.42 -17.79 14.03
C VAL A 172 -16.40 -19.26 14.37
N SER A 173 -17.31 -20.02 13.78
CA SER A 173 -17.46 -21.46 14.04
C SER A 173 -16.97 -22.34 12.89
N SER A 174 -16.76 -21.75 11.71
CA SER A 174 -16.39 -22.46 10.50
C SER A 174 -15.17 -21.83 9.81
N GLU A 175 -14.50 -22.64 8.99
CA GLU A 175 -13.37 -22.18 8.17
C GLU A 175 -13.81 -21.21 7.06
N GLU A 176 -15.05 -21.34 6.56
CA GLU A 176 -15.61 -20.44 5.55
C GLU A 176 -15.80 -19.02 6.13
N GLU A 177 -16.39 -18.92 7.32
CA GLU A 177 -16.50 -17.65 8.04
C GLU A 177 -15.12 -17.05 8.36
N ALA A 178 -14.16 -17.91 8.74
CA ALA A 178 -12.79 -17.48 8.99
C ALA A 178 -12.13 -16.89 7.73
N GLU A 179 -12.30 -17.51 6.57
CA GLU A 179 -11.79 -16.99 5.30
C GLU A 179 -12.46 -15.67 4.91
N GLY A 180 -13.77 -15.54 5.15
CA GLY A 180 -14.48 -14.27 4.98
C GLY A 180 -13.86 -13.13 5.81
N ILE A 181 -13.49 -13.39 7.07
CA ILE A 181 -12.78 -12.41 7.90
C ILE A 181 -11.38 -12.11 7.34
N ARG A 182 -10.61 -13.13 6.93
CA ARG A 182 -9.28 -12.93 6.34
C ARG A 182 -9.37 -12.02 5.11
N GLU A 183 -10.36 -12.26 4.25
CA GLU A 183 -10.59 -11.45 3.05
C GLU A 183 -10.99 -10.01 3.38
N ASN A 184 -11.87 -9.81 4.37
CA ASN A 184 -12.21 -8.47 4.87
C ASN A 184 -10.97 -7.70 5.37
N ILE A 185 -10.05 -8.39 6.06
CA ILE A 185 -8.78 -7.80 6.50
C ILE A 185 -7.91 -7.44 5.28
N ARG A 186 -7.79 -8.33 4.29
CA ARG A 186 -7.03 -8.04 3.05
C ARG A 186 -7.57 -6.82 2.33
N ASN A 187 -8.89 -6.73 2.20
CA ASN A 187 -9.58 -5.61 1.55
C ASN A 187 -9.41 -4.30 2.33
N TYR A 188 -9.46 -4.34 3.65
CA TYR A 188 -9.18 -3.18 4.50
C TYR A 188 -7.78 -2.60 4.23
N PHE A 189 -6.74 -3.45 4.24
CA PHE A 189 -5.37 -3.00 3.93
C PHE A 189 -5.23 -2.51 2.49
N SER A 190 -5.84 -3.21 1.53
CA SER A 190 -5.83 -2.83 0.11
C SER A 190 -6.39 -1.42 -0.09
N ALA A 191 -7.57 -1.14 0.46
CA ALA A 191 -8.20 0.18 0.40
C ALA A 191 -7.34 1.27 1.05
N LYS A 192 -6.79 1.00 2.25
CA LYS A 192 -5.93 1.95 2.97
C LYS A 192 -4.63 2.27 2.23
N PHE A 193 -3.99 1.27 1.61
CA PHE A 193 -2.80 1.52 0.80
C PHE A 193 -3.13 2.19 -0.52
N HIS A 194 -4.28 1.87 -1.13
CA HIS A 194 -4.73 2.52 -2.36
C HIS A 194 -4.86 4.04 -2.17
N GLU A 195 -5.61 4.47 -1.15
CA GLU A 195 -5.78 5.89 -0.81
C GLU A 195 -4.43 6.59 -0.56
N GLN A 196 -3.52 5.91 0.15
CA GLN A 196 -2.19 6.46 0.43
C GLN A 196 -1.31 6.56 -0.82
N ILE A 197 -1.43 5.62 -1.76
CA ILE A 197 -0.75 5.63 -3.05
C ILE A 197 -1.26 6.77 -3.92
N GLU A 198 -2.57 7.01 -3.97
CA GLU A 198 -3.15 8.15 -4.72
C GLU A 198 -2.61 9.49 -4.23
N LYS A 199 -2.61 9.72 -2.91
CA LYS A 199 -1.98 10.92 -2.32
C LYS A 199 -0.51 11.07 -2.70
N SER A 200 0.19 9.93 -2.78
CA SER A 200 1.61 9.91 -3.14
C SER A 200 1.84 10.22 -4.62
N PHE A 201 0.92 9.82 -5.51
CA PHE A 201 0.97 10.20 -6.92
C PHE A 201 0.76 11.70 -7.12
N ILE A 202 -0.19 12.32 -6.42
CA ILE A 202 -0.40 13.77 -6.46
C ILE A 202 0.87 14.54 -6.06
N GLU A 203 1.50 14.13 -4.95
CA GLU A 203 2.72 14.77 -4.48
C GLU A 203 3.90 14.55 -5.45
N LEU A 204 4.05 13.33 -5.97
CA LEU A 204 5.07 13.01 -6.96
C LEU A 204 4.88 13.84 -8.24
N GLY A 205 3.64 13.99 -8.71
CA GLY A 205 3.30 14.85 -9.85
C GLY A 205 3.71 16.30 -9.61
N SER A 206 3.49 16.83 -8.40
CA SER A 206 3.96 18.18 -8.02
C SER A 206 5.49 18.31 -8.00
N ILE A 207 6.22 17.25 -7.68
CA ILE A 207 7.70 17.24 -7.75
C ILE A 207 8.17 17.20 -9.20
N GLN A 208 7.52 16.40 -10.04
CA GLN A 208 7.88 16.23 -11.44
C GLN A 208 7.52 17.46 -12.30
N SER A 209 6.41 18.14 -12.02
CA SER A 209 6.04 19.37 -12.74
C SER A 209 7.05 20.51 -12.58
N LYS A 210 7.88 20.48 -11.52
CA LYS A 210 9.00 21.42 -11.35
C LYS A 210 10.17 21.14 -12.30
N ILE A 211 10.27 19.92 -12.81
CA ILE A 211 11.20 19.53 -13.87
C ILE A 211 10.56 19.88 -15.22
N ASP A 212 9.27 19.60 -15.43
CA ASP A 212 8.57 19.97 -16.67
C ASP A 212 8.12 21.45 -16.70
N SER A 213 9.04 22.37 -16.39
CA SER A 213 8.75 23.80 -16.42
C SER A 213 8.77 24.37 -17.84
N PRO A 214 7.97 25.42 -18.16
CA PRO A 214 8.03 26.09 -19.46
C PRO A 214 9.42 26.63 -19.82
N GLN A 215 10.22 27.00 -18.82
CA GLN A 215 11.61 27.40 -18.99
C GLN A 215 12.49 26.22 -19.41
N GLU A 216 12.24 25.03 -18.84
CA GLU A 216 12.92 23.79 -19.21
C GLU A 216 12.56 23.38 -20.64
N TYR A 217 11.30 23.46 -21.04
CA TYR A 217 10.92 23.21 -22.43
C TYR A 217 11.45 24.25 -23.41
N ARG A 218 11.61 25.52 -22.98
CA ARG A 218 12.35 26.50 -23.78
C ARG A 218 13.83 26.14 -23.90
N GLY A 219 14.47 25.68 -22.83
CA GLY A 219 15.86 25.25 -22.84
C GLY A 219 16.10 23.97 -23.65
N VAL A 220 15.22 22.98 -23.52
CA VAL A 220 15.22 21.75 -24.31
C VAL A 220 14.86 22.07 -25.76
N GLY A 221 13.85 22.91 -26.01
CA GLY A 221 13.49 23.39 -27.34
C GLY A 221 14.64 24.11 -28.02
N MET A 222 15.25 25.12 -27.38
CA MET A 222 16.46 25.76 -27.90
C MET A 222 17.63 24.78 -28.09
N GLY A 223 17.74 23.76 -27.25
CA GLY A 223 18.73 22.69 -27.38
C GLY A 223 18.45 21.79 -28.59
N LEU A 224 17.19 21.42 -28.81
CA LEU A 224 16.71 20.66 -29.96
C LEU A 224 16.86 21.47 -31.24
N ASP A 225 16.53 22.76 -31.22
CA ASP A 225 16.72 23.66 -32.35
C ASP A 225 18.20 23.80 -32.70
N ARG A 226 19.09 23.82 -31.70
CA ARG A 226 20.54 23.76 -31.92
C ARG A 226 21.02 22.41 -32.45
N CYS A 227 20.40 21.31 -32.04
CA CYS A 227 20.67 20.00 -32.62
C CYS A 227 20.19 19.93 -34.08
N ALA A 228 19.04 20.55 -34.39
CA ALA A 228 18.41 20.58 -35.71
C ALA A 228 19.04 21.62 -36.67
N GLN A 229 19.80 22.59 -36.17
CA GLN A 229 20.62 23.45 -37.03
C GLN A 229 21.74 22.68 -37.75
N ASP A 230 22.09 21.48 -37.28
CA ASP A 230 22.97 20.54 -37.98
C ASP A 230 22.21 19.51 -38.85
N ASP A 231 20.88 19.40 -38.73
CA ASP A 231 20.02 18.48 -39.51
C ASP A 231 18.58 19.04 -39.64
N ASN A 232 18.16 19.41 -40.87
CA ASN A 232 16.89 20.08 -41.24
C ASN A 232 15.58 19.45 -40.69
N LEU A 233 15.29 19.55 -39.39
CA LEU A 233 14.05 19.06 -38.78
C LEU A 233 13.50 20.04 -37.74
N VAL A 234 12.50 20.82 -38.16
CA VAL A 234 11.77 21.77 -37.31
C VAL A 234 10.71 21.02 -36.52
N PHE A 235 10.76 21.09 -35.18
CA PHE A 235 9.65 20.66 -34.34
C PHE A 235 8.59 21.77 -34.21
N GLY A 236 7.39 21.48 -34.72
CA GLY A 236 6.22 22.32 -34.56
C GLY A 236 5.69 22.26 -33.13
N ALA A 237 6.00 23.28 -32.34
CA ALA A 237 5.17 23.65 -31.20
C ALA A 237 3.82 24.14 -31.72
N ARG A 238 2.80 23.29 -31.69
CA ARG A 238 1.41 23.77 -31.68
C ARG A 238 0.94 23.78 -30.24
N TYR A 239 0.96 24.98 -29.65
CA TYR A 239 0.18 25.32 -28.47
C TYR A 239 -1.31 25.22 -28.78
#